data_AF-A0A183DV22-F1
#
_entry.id   AF-A0A183DV22-F1
#
_cell.length_a   1.000
_cell.length_b   1.000
_cell.length_c   1.000
_cell.angle_alpha   90.00
_cell.angle_beta   90.00
_cell.angle_gamma   90.00
#
_symmetry.space_group_name_H-M   'P 1'
#
loop_
_entity.id
_entity.type
_entity.pdbx_description
1 polymer ?
#
loop_
_entity_poly.entity_id
_entity_poly.type
_entity_poly.pdbx_seq_one_letter_code
_entity_poly.pdbx_strand_id
1 'polypeptide(L)'
;MPIPVPQPVPEIISQPMPIPINVQPPLMNTCCVGCPNPCSFRRKRDTPGMSSNSTVLKEDPVCNNTLLKKIMAKKITPDPSSSQKLIAEEAKSYNVLCATGDLSYAAYTDDFCQITKDNVVCYAFKN
;
A
#
# COMPACT_ATOMS: atom_id res chain seq x y z
N MET A 1 -30.84 62.04 -17.38
CA MET A 1 -29.75 61.05 -17.59
C MET A 1 -28.45 61.83 -17.61
N PRO A 2 -27.43 61.42 -16.83
CA PRO A 2 -26.58 60.30 -17.25
C PRO A 2 -26.54 59.17 -16.23
N ILE A 3 -26.46 57.95 -16.74
CA ILE A 3 -26.19 56.71 -15.99
C ILE A 3 -24.71 56.76 -15.56
N PRO A 4 -24.36 56.39 -14.32
CA PRO A 4 -22.96 56.32 -13.91
C PRO A 4 -22.23 55.29 -14.76
N VAL A 5 -21.16 55.71 -15.44
CA VAL A 5 -20.30 54.81 -16.21
C VAL A 5 -19.59 53.87 -15.22
N PRO A 6 -19.59 52.55 -15.44
CA PRO A 6 -18.84 51.63 -14.60
C PRO A 6 -17.34 51.93 -14.72
N GLN A 7 -16.67 52.10 -13.58
CA GLN A 7 -15.22 52.25 -13.55
C GLN A 7 -14.54 50.97 -14.06
N PRO A 8 -13.44 51.06 -14.82
CA PRO A 8 -12.68 49.89 -15.23
C PRO A 8 -12.07 49.22 -14.00
N VAL A 9 -12.38 47.93 -13.84
CA VAL A 9 -11.79 47.09 -12.78
C VAL A 9 -10.29 46.95 -13.08
N PRO A 10 -9.40 47.11 -12.08
CA PRO A 10 -7.97 46.89 -12.31
C PRO A 10 -7.74 45.44 -12.73
N GLU A 11 -7.07 45.25 -13.88
CA GLU A 11 -6.62 43.94 -14.33
C GLU A 11 -5.61 43.38 -13.32
N ILE A 12 -6.05 42.37 -12.57
CA ILE A 12 -5.16 41.60 -11.70
C ILE A 12 -4.30 40.74 -12.62
N ILE A 13 -3.11 41.24 -12.94
CA ILE A 13 -2.08 40.47 -13.64
C ILE A 13 -1.77 39.25 -12.76
N SER A 14 -2.26 38.10 -13.20
CA SER A 14 -2.06 36.83 -12.53
C SER A 14 -0.58 36.45 -12.70
N GLN A 15 0.24 36.77 -11.70
CA GLN A 15 1.60 36.26 -11.66
C GLN A 15 1.53 34.73 -11.54
N PRO A 16 2.25 33.96 -12.38
CA PRO A 16 2.30 32.52 -12.23
C PRO A 16 2.98 32.19 -10.90
N MET A 17 2.29 31.44 -10.03
CA MET A 17 2.91 30.89 -8.83
C MET A 17 4.13 30.05 -9.22
N PRO A 18 5.24 30.09 -8.46
CA PRO A 18 6.35 29.19 -8.69
C PRO A 18 5.86 27.75 -8.51
N ILE A 19 5.92 26.97 -9.59
CA ILE A 19 5.62 25.54 -9.58
C ILE A 19 6.64 24.89 -8.62
N PRO A 20 6.21 24.12 -7.61
CA PRO A 20 7.14 23.35 -6.81
C PRO A 20 7.85 22.38 -7.75
N ILE A 21 9.15 22.57 -7.94
CA ILE A 21 9.98 21.62 -8.67
C ILE A 21 9.93 20.34 -7.83
N ASN A 22 9.22 19.33 -8.33
CA ASN A 22 9.26 17.98 -7.78
C ASN A 22 10.66 17.41 -8.06
N VAL A 23 11.64 17.81 -7.25
CA VAL A 23 12.95 17.17 -7.24
C VAL A 23 12.72 15.81 -6.58
N GLN A 24 12.37 14.82 -7.39
CA GLN A 24 12.35 13.45 -6.95
C GLN A 24 13.73 13.14 -6.37
N PRO A 25 13.84 12.80 -5.06
CA PRO A 25 15.13 12.47 -4.49
C PRO A 25 15.73 11.35 -5.33
N PRO A 26 17.05 11.33 -5.56
CA PRO A 26 17.67 10.17 -6.17
C PRO A 26 17.25 8.94 -5.36
N LEU A 27 16.74 7.93 -6.05
CA LEU A 27 16.30 6.67 -5.46
C LEU A 27 17.53 5.96 -4.87
N MET A 28 17.93 6.39 -3.67
CA MET A 28 19.08 5.87 -2.96
C MET A 28 18.58 4.63 -2.21
N ASN A 29 18.88 3.46 -2.78
CA ASN A 29 18.60 2.18 -2.11
C ASN A 29 19.43 2.13 -0.81
N THR A 30 18.76 1.98 0.33
CA THR A 30 19.35 2.02 1.69
C THR A 30 20.46 0.97 1.90
N CYS A 31 20.55 -0.04 1.02
CA CYS A 31 21.65 -1.01 1.01
C CYS A 31 23.03 -0.42 0.62
N CYS A 32 23.14 0.69 -0.12
CA CYS A 32 24.44 1.22 -0.58
C CYS A 32 25.12 2.17 0.42
N VAL A 33 24.50 2.50 1.56
CA VAL A 33 24.99 3.55 2.48
C VAL A 33 26.22 3.11 3.29
N GLY A 34 26.52 1.80 3.34
CA GLY A 34 27.61 1.23 4.14
C GLY A 34 28.75 0.56 3.36
N CYS A 35 28.78 0.65 2.03
CA CYS A 35 29.80 -0.05 1.25
C CYS A 35 31.08 0.79 1.07
N PRO A 36 32.28 0.22 1.27
CA PRO A 36 33.55 0.91 1.09
C PRO A 36 33.89 1.22 -0.38
N ASN A 37 33.18 0.62 -1.33
CA ASN A 37 33.36 0.84 -2.77
C ASN A 37 32.15 1.59 -3.37
N PRO A 38 32.36 2.53 -4.31
CA PRO A 38 31.28 3.24 -4.97
C PRO A 38 30.37 2.25 -5.72
N CYS A 39 29.05 2.30 -5.46
CA CYS A 39 28.06 1.45 -6.13
C CYS A 39 28.13 1.67 -7.66
N SER A 40 28.80 0.79 -8.40
CA SER A 40 28.81 0.79 -9.86
C SER A 40 27.51 0.14 -10.36
N PHE A 41 26.48 0.94 -10.58
CA PHE A 41 25.26 0.46 -11.22
C PHE A 41 25.57 0.09 -12.67
N ARG A 42 25.77 -1.21 -12.97
CA ARG A 42 25.61 -1.68 -14.35
C ARG A 42 24.14 -1.55 -14.70
N ARG A 43 23.76 -0.51 -15.46
CA ARG A 43 22.46 -0.50 -16.13
C ARG A 43 22.43 -1.70 -17.07
N LYS A 44 21.67 -2.73 -16.72
CA LYS A 44 21.35 -3.82 -17.64
C LYS A 44 20.57 -3.16 -18.79
N ARG A 45 21.07 -3.29 -20.02
CA ARG A 45 20.38 -2.76 -21.21
C ARG A 45 18.96 -3.32 -21.22
N ASP A 46 17.97 -2.45 -21.15
CA ASP A 46 16.55 -2.83 -21.28
C ASP A 46 16.35 -3.44 -22.67
N THR A 47 16.27 -4.76 -22.73
CA THR A 47 15.77 -5.47 -23.91
C THR A 47 14.25 -5.28 -23.95
N PRO A 48 13.68 -4.70 -25.02
CA PRO A 48 12.22 -4.61 -25.15
C PRO A 48 11.70 -6.01 -25.47
N GLY A 49 11.34 -6.76 -24.43
CA GLY A 49 10.95 -8.17 -24.62
C GLY A 49 10.74 -9.00 -23.36
N MET A 50 10.61 -8.39 -22.18
CA MET A 50 10.06 -9.10 -21.02
C MET A 50 8.99 -8.21 -20.41
N SER A 51 7.75 -8.50 -20.81
CA SER A 51 6.55 -7.99 -20.17
C SER A 51 6.74 -8.05 -18.66
N SER A 52 6.58 -6.91 -18.01
CA SER A 52 6.41 -6.79 -16.57
C SER A 52 5.16 -7.54 -16.16
N ASN A 53 5.22 -8.87 -16.12
CA ASN A 53 4.55 -9.58 -15.06
C ASN A 53 5.34 -9.21 -13.81
N SER A 54 5.00 -8.06 -13.22
CA SER A 54 5.13 -7.85 -11.80
C SER A 54 4.42 -9.02 -11.15
N THR A 55 5.12 -10.13 -10.97
CA THR A 55 4.95 -10.96 -9.79
C THR A 55 5.33 -10.02 -8.65
N VAL A 56 4.37 -9.17 -8.26
CA VAL A 56 4.23 -8.73 -6.89
C VAL A 56 4.51 -10.00 -6.13
N LEU A 57 5.67 -10.05 -5.47
CA LEU A 57 6.00 -11.14 -4.59
C LEU A 57 4.80 -11.19 -3.67
N LYS A 58 3.98 -12.21 -3.88
CA LYS A 58 2.82 -12.51 -3.06
C LYS A 58 3.48 -13.11 -1.84
N GLU A 59 4.12 -12.23 -1.06
CA GLU A 59 4.93 -12.59 0.10
C GLU A 59 4.04 -13.51 0.91
N ASP A 60 4.55 -14.72 1.06
CA ASP A 60 3.78 -15.85 1.52
C ASP A 60 2.98 -15.47 2.77
N PRO A 61 1.75 -15.97 2.95
CA PRO A 61 0.93 -15.69 4.11
C PRO A 61 1.71 -16.03 5.39
N VAL A 62 2.38 -15.03 5.97
CA VAL A 62 3.21 -15.19 7.15
C VAL A 62 2.24 -15.49 8.29
N CYS A 63 2.22 -16.75 8.67
CA CYS A 63 1.27 -17.26 9.63
C CYS A 63 2.00 -18.19 10.57
N ASN A 64 2.13 -17.75 11.82
CA ASN A 64 2.81 -18.51 12.85
C ASN A 64 1.89 -19.53 13.53
N ASN A 65 0.57 -19.33 13.44
CA ASN A 65 -0.43 -20.16 14.09
C ASN A 65 -1.24 -21.00 13.08
N THR A 66 -0.99 -22.31 13.07
CA THR A 66 -1.68 -23.25 12.15
C THR A 66 -3.17 -23.42 12.44
N LEU A 67 -3.62 -23.22 13.68
CA LEU A 67 -5.04 -23.26 14.04
C LEU A 67 -5.75 -22.04 13.45
N LEU A 68 -5.20 -20.85 13.67
CA LEU A 68 -5.70 -19.59 13.13
C LEU A 68 -5.76 -19.65 11.59
N LYS A 69 -4.74 -20.27 10.97
CA LYS A 69 -4.72 -20.50 9.53
C LYS A 69 -5.95 -21.27 9.03
N LYS A 70 -6.32 -22.35 9.73
CA LYS A 70 -7.47 -23.19 9.36
C LYS A 70 -8.79 -22.45 9.53
N ILE A 71 -8.93 -21.66 10.59
CA ILE A 71 -10.12 -20.84 10.85
C ILE A 71 -10.30 -19.83 9.73
N MET A 72 -9.26 -19.03 9.46
CA MET A 72 -9.29 -17.99 8.44
C MET A 72 -9.54 -18.60 7.04
N ALA A 73 -8.86 -19.68 6.66
CA ALA A 73 -9.06 -20.32 5.35
C ALA A 73 -10.50 -20.82 5.12
N LYS A 74 -11.17 -21.29 6.19
CA LYS A 74 -12.56 -21.76 6.13
C LYS A 74 -13.58 -20.64 6.11
N LYS A 75 -13.32 -19.53 6.80
CA LYS A 75 -14.29 -18.45 7.03
C LYS A 75 -14.16 -17.28 6.07
N ILE A 76 -13.07 -17.16 5.30
CA ILE A 76 -12.95 -16.13 4.28
C ILE A 76 -14.00 -16.36 3.17
N THR A 77 -14.82 -15.33 3.00
CA THR A 77 -15.83 -15.12 1.96
C THR A 77 -15.38 -13.99 1.02
N PRO A 78 -15.97 -13.84 -0.19
CA PRO A 78 -15.65 -12.72 -1.09
C PRO A 78 -15.91 -11.35 -0.48
N ASP A 79 -16.80 -11.25 0.53
CA ASP A 79 -17.03 -10.03 1.27
C ASP A 79 -16.05 -9.90 2.45
N PRO A 80 -15.26 -8.81 2.54
CA PRO A 80 -14.30 -8.60 3.62
C PRO A 80 -14.99 -8.39 4.97
N SER A 81 -16.11 -7.65 5.01
CA SER A 81 -16.87 -7.38 6.23
C SER A 81 -17.45 -8.65 6.85
N SER A 82 -18.00 -9.53 6.02
CA SER A 82 -18.51 -10.84 6.43
C SER A 82 -17.38 -11.73 6.95
N SER A 83 -16.27 -11.79 6.23
CA SER A 83 -15.07 -12.54 6.63
C SER A 83 -14.54 -12.08 7.99
N GLN A 84 -14.42 -10.76 8.19
CA GLN A 84 -13.93 -10.19 9.44
C GLN A 84 -14.81 -10.58 10.62
N LYS A 85 -16.14 -10.47 10.47
CA LYS A 85 -17.08 -10.83 11.53
C LYS A 85 -17.01 -12.32 11.88
N LEU A 86 -17.00 -13.19 10.88
CA LEU A 86 -16.95 -14.64 11.08
C LEU A 86 -15.66 -15.11 11.76
N ILE A 87 -14.52 -14.51 11.38
CA ILE A 87 -13.22 -14.85 11.99
C ILE A 87 -13.15 -14.26 13.40
N ALA A 88 -13.64 -13.04 13.64
CA ALA A 88 -13.65 -12.44 14.97
C ALA A 88 -14.55 -13.19 15.97
N GLU A 89 -15.67 -13.76 15.50
CA GLU A 89 -16.54 -14.59 16.34
C GLU A 89 -15.89 -15.91 16.76
N GLU A 90 -15.10 -16.52 15.87
CA GLU A 90 -14.39 -17.79 16.15
C GLU A 90 -13.08 -17.57 16.91
N ALA A 91 -12.38 -16.48 16.61
CA ALA A 91 -11.10 -16.09 17.19
C ALA A 91 -11.26 -14.84 18.08
N LYS A 92 -12.07 -14.93 19.14
CA LYS A 92 -12.39 -13.81 20.06
C LYS A 92 -11.18 -13.11 20.68
N SER A 93 -10.05 -13.80 20.79
CA SER A 93 -8.80 -13.25 21.36
C SER A 93 -7.91 -12.56 20.32
N TYR A 94 -8.34 -12.50 19.06
CA TYR A 94 -7.57 -11.94 17.96
C TYR A 94 -8.31 -10.74 17.36
N ASN A 95 -7.55 -9.71 17.01
CA ASN A 95 -8.01 -8.63 16.17
C ASN A 95 -7.86 -9.06 14.72
N VAL A 96 -8.94 -8.91 13.94
CA VAL A 96 -8.99 -9.33 12.54
C VAL A 96 -9.29 -8.11 11.68
N LEU A 97 -8.52 -7.92 10.61
CA LEU A 97 -8.77 -6.97 9.54
C LEU A 97 -8.88 -7.74 8.23
N CYS A 98 -9.90 -7.46 7.44
CA CYS A 98 -10.04 -8.01 6.10
C CYS A 98 -10.25 -6.86 5.11
N ALA A 99 -9.61 -6.94 3.95
CA ALA A 99 -9.81 -6.01 2.85
C ALA A 99 -9.78 -6.73 1.51
N THR A 100 -10.41 -6.12 0.50
CA THR A 100 -10.33 -6.58 -0.87
C THR A 100 -9.15 -5.89 -1.56
N GLY A 101 -8.30 -6.65 -2.26
CA GLY A 101 -7.06 -6.16 -2.88
C GLY A 101 -5.85 -6.29 -1.96
N ASP A 102 -4.93 -5.33 -2.03
CA ASP A 102 -3.67 -5.39 -1.28
C ASP A 102 -3.82 -4.69 0.09
N LEU A 103 -3.67 -5.47 1.17
CA LEU A 103 -3.59 -4.97 2.54
C LEU A 103 -2.16 -5.11 3.04
N SER A 104 -1.53 -3.99 3.41
CA SER A 104 -0.23 -3.96 4.09
C SER A 104 -0.41 -3.42 5.49
N TYR A 105 -0.24 -4.27 6.51
CA TYR A 105 -0.37 -3.89 7.91
C TYR A 105 0.78 -4.50 8.72
N ALA A 106 1.48 -3.68 9.49
CA ALA A 106 2.58 -4.11 10.34
C ALA A 106 2.26 -3.78 11.79
N ALA A 107 2.36 -4.78 12.67
CA ALA A 107 2.19 -4.64 14.10
C ALA A 107 3.21 -5.53 14.83
N TYR A 108 3.68 -5.08 15.99
CA TYR A 108 4.53 -5.89 16.87
C TYR A 108 3.66 -6.85 17.66
N THR A 109 3.62 -8.12 17.25
CA THR A 109 2.79 -9.16 17.88
C THR A 109 3.47 -10.51 17.78
N ASP A 110 3.42 -11.30 18.85
CA ASP A 110 4.01 -12.65 18.85
C ASP A 110 3.16 -13.67 18.09
N ASP A 111 1.84 -13.46 17.98
CA ASP A 111 0.88 -14.33 17.31
C ASP A 111 0.14 -13.58 16.19
N PHE A 112 0.39 -13.98 14.93
CA PHE A 112 -0.24 -13.39 13.76
C PHE A 112 -0.40 -14.37 12.58
N CYS A 113 -1.38 -14.09 11.73
CA CYS A 113 -1.65 -14.84 10.52
C CYS A 113 -2.25 -13.95 9.43
N GLN A 114 -1.61 -13.94 8.28
CA GLN A 114 -2.17 -13.36 7.05
C GLN A 114 -2.65 -14.48 6.13
N ILE A 115 -3.81 -14.33 5.50
CA ILE A 115 -4.26 -15.22 4.42
C ILE A 115 -4.91 -14.40 3.32
N THR A 116 -4.57 -14.74 2.08
CA THR A 116 -5.23 -14.21 0.89
C THR A 116 -6.06 -15.30 0.23
N LYS A 117 -7.35 -15.05 0.01
CA LYS A 117 -8.26 -15.94 -0.70
C LYS A 117 -9.25 -15.11 -1.50
N ASP A 118 -9.43 -15.45 -2.78
CA ASP A 118 -10.42 -14.82 -3.68
C ASP A 118 -10.37 -13.28 -3.69
N ASN A 119 -9.16 -12.69 -3.81
CA ASN A 119 -8.88 -11.25 -3.73
C ASN A 119 -9.21 -10.57 -2.40
N VAL A 120 -9.55 -11.34 -1.36
CA VAL A 120 -9.68 -10.84 0.01
C VAL A 120 -8.43 -11.23 0.79
N VAL A 121 -7.79 -10.23 1.38
CA VAL A 121 -6.67 -10.41 2.32
C VAL A 121 -7.20 -10.19 3.72
N CYS A 122 -7.05 -11.19 4.57
CA CYS A 122 -7.35 -11.08 5.99
C CYS A 122 -6.07 -11.22 6.81
N TYR A 123 -5.91 -10.32 7.77
CA TYR A 123 -4.83 -10.29 8.74
C TYR A 123 -5.43 -10.45 10.14
N ALA A 124 -4.94 -11.40 10.91
CA ALA A 124 -5.35 -11.62 12.29
C ALA A 124 -4.13 -11.59 13.20
N PHE A 125 -4.23 -10.88 14.33
CA PHE A 125 -3.15 -10.76 15.30
C PHE A 125 -3.67 -10.64 16.73
N LYS A 126 -2.82 -10.98 17.70
CA LYS A 126 -3.12 -10.83 19.12
C LYS A 126 -2.49 -9.53 19.64
N ASN A 127 -3.27 -8.72 20.36
CA ASN A 127 -2.79 -7.56 21.12
C ASN A 127 -2.52 -7.92 22.57
#